data_AF-X0VXE1-F1
#
_entry.id   AF-X0VXE1-F1
#
_cell.length_a   1.000
_cell.length_b   1.000
_cell.length_c   1.000
_cell.angle_alpha   90.00
_cell.angle_beta   90.00
_cell.angle_gamma   90.00
#
_symmetry.space_group_name_H-M   'P 1'
#
loop_
_entity.id
_entity.type
_entity.pdbx_description
1 polymer ?
#
loop_
_entity_poly.entity_id
_entity_poly.type
_entity_poly.pdbx_seq_one_letter_code
_entity_poly.pdbx_strand_id
1 'polypeptide(L)'
;MRALKMAALLMVSLAGLFALGAVLFTSEASAKYQAAPQQAACHTADHRAFDFWVGQWVVYDPAGNVVGNNTIELVLGGCALHESWES
;
A
#
# COMPACT_ATOMS: atom_id res chain seq x y z
N MET A 1 -14.56 -42.83 60.21
CA MET A 1 -14.93 -41.44 59.85
C MET A 1 -13.88 -40.36 60.20
N ARG A 2 -12.69 -40.70 60.72
CA ARG A 2 -11.59 -39.72 60.93
C ARG A 2 -10.50 -39.75 59.86
N ALA A 3 -10.31 -40.89 59.17
CA ALA A 3 -9.33 -41.03 58.09
C ALA A 3 -9.70 -40.30 56.78
N LEU A 4 -10.99 -40.03 56.53
CA LEU A 4 -11.45 -39.35 55.31
C LEU A 4 -11.23 -37.83 55.33
N LYS A 5 -11.06 -37.22 56.51
CA LYS A 5 -10.80 -35.77 56.67
C LYS A 5 -9.30 -35.40 56.58
N MET A 6 -8.38 -36.33 56.75
CA MET A 6 -6.93 -36.06 56.63
C MET A 6 -6.41 -36.16 55.19
N ALA A 7 -7.03 -36.99 54.34
CA ALA A 7 -6.69 -37.05 52.91
C ALA A 7 -7.12 -35.79 52.13
N ALA A 8 -8.20 -35.13 52.57
CA ALA A 8 -8.66 -33.87 51.96
C ALA A 8 -7.79 -32.66 52.32
N LEU A 9 -7.01 -32.72 53.41
CA LEU A 9 -6.15 -31.62 53.85
C LEU A 9 -4.71 -31.71 53.26
N LEU A 10 -4.32 -32.85 52.70
CA LEU A 10 -3.03 -33.03 52.01
C LEU A 10 -3.11 -32.86 50.48
N MET A 11 -4.30 -32.84 49.88
CA MET A 11 -4.49 -32.53 48.45
C MET A 11 -4.85 -31.07 48.14
N VAL A 12 -4.99 -30.20 49.14
CA VAL A 12 -5.14 -28.74 48.92
C VAL A 12 -3.79 -28.02 48.98
N SER A 13 -2.72 -28.69 49.44
CA SER A 13 -1.40 -28.08 49.65
C SER A 13 -0.41 -28.25 48.50
N LEU A 14 -0.77 -28.94 47.40
CA LEU A 14 0.09 -29.09 46.21
C LEU A 14 -0.47 -28.39 44.95
N ALA A 15 -1.58 -27.64 45.07
CA ALA A 15 -2.11 -26.82 43.99
C ALA A 15 -1.82 -25.31 44.16
N GLY A 16 -1.12 -24.92 45.25
CA GLY A 16 -0.79 -23.53 45.55
C GLY A 16 0.58 -23.05 45.01
N LEU A 17 1.45 -23.96 44.56
CA LEU A 17 2.79 -23.64 44.06
C LEU A 17 2.92 -23.63 42.53
N PHE A 18 1.80 -23.58 41.79
CA PHE A 18 1.79 -23.42 40.33
C PHE A 18 1.03 -22.15 39.87
N ALA A 19 0.79 -21.20 40.78
CA ALA A 19 0.10 -19.96 40.46
C ALA A 19 1.01 -18.71 40.48
N LEU A 20 2.33 -18.87 40.64
CA LEU A 20 3.30 -17.76 40.67
C LEU A 20 4.28 -17.76 39.49
N GLY A 21 4.08 -18.64 38.49
CA GLY A 21 4.89 -18.70 37.29
C GLY A 21 4.06 -18.39 36.05
N ALA A 22 4.43 -17.33 35.34
CA ALA A 22 4.08 -17.07 33.93
C ALA A 22 2.74 -16.39 33.58
N VAL A 23 2.20 -15.48 34.41
CA VAL A 23 1.28 -14.42 33.90
C VAL A 23 2.07 -13.25 33.28
N LEU A 24 3.25 -13.53 32.73
CA LEU A 24 4.13 -12.56 32.06
C LEU A 24 4.40 -13.02 30.62
N PHE A 25 3.36 -13.32 29.85
CA PHE A 25 3.48 -13.32 28.40
C PHE A 25 2.70 -12.12 27.87
N THR A 26 3.52 -11.10 27.59
CA THR A 26 3.27 -9.79 27.05
C THR A 26 2.21 -9.77 25.95
N SER A 27 1.22 -8.89 26.11
CA SER A 27 0.32 -8.45 25.04
C SER A 27 1.14 -7.88 23.88
N GLU A 28 1.22 -8.60 22.77
CA GLU A 28 1.73 -8.06 21.51
C GLU A 28 0.70 -7.06 20.97
N ALA A 29 0.96 -5.77 21.19
CA ALA A 29 0.24 -4.71 20.49
C ALA A 29 0.59 -4.81 19.00
N SER A 30 -0.27 -5.45 18.22
CA SER A 30 -0.21 -5.40 16.77
C SER A 30 -0.50 -3.96 16.32
N ALA A 31 0.55 -3.19 16.06
CA ALA A 31 0.44 -1.93 15.35
C ALA A 31 -0.05 -2.25 13.93
N LYS A 32 -1.30 -1.87 13.62
CA LYS A 32 -1.76 -1.88 12.24
C LYS A 32 -1.01 -0.79 11.51
N TYR A 33 -0.01 -1.17 10.70
CA TYR A 33 0.57 -0.27 9.72
C TYR A 33 -0.53 0.10 8.72
N GLN A 34 -1.11 1.29 8.90
CA GLN A 34 -1.91 1.91 7.86
C GLN A 34 -0.92 2.39 6.81
N ALA A 35 -0.90 1.71 5.66
CA ALA A 35 -0.17 2.19 4.49
C ALA A 35 -0.66 3.62 4.20
N ALA A 36 0.27 4.57 4.18
CA ALA A 36 -0.03 5.90 3.67
C ALA A 36 -0.62 5.76 2.25
N PRO A 37 -1.56 6.61 1.84
CA PRO A 37 -2.05 6.59 0.46
C PRO A 37 -0.84 6.69 -0.45
N GLN A 38 -0.59 5.63 -1.22
CA GLN A 38 0.51 5.62 -2.16
C GLN A 38 0.14 6.66 -3.21
N GLN A 39 0.82 7.82 -3.19
CA GLN A 39 0.64 8.82 -4.23
C GLN A 39 0.85 8.09 -5.55
N ALA A 40 -0.16 8.12 -6.43
CA ALA A 40 -0.03 7.49 -7.73
C ALA A 40 1.21 8.08 -8.42
N ALA A 41 2.16 7.22 -8.81
CA ALA A 41 3.43 7.64 -9.38
C ALA A 41 3.18 8.55 -10.60
N CYS A 42 3.96 9.63 -10.74
CA CYS A 42 3.89 10.54 -11.88
C CYS A 42 2.58 11.35 -12.04
N HIS A 43 1.77 11.49 -10.98
CA HIS A 43 0.58 12.34 -11.00
C HIS A 43 0.76 13.71 -10.32
N THR A 44 2.00 14.12 -10.02
CA THR A 44 2.25 15.49 -9.52
C THR A 44 2.07 16.52 -10.64
N ALA A 45 1.84 17.79 -10.29
CA ALA A 45 1.69 18.86 -11.27
C ALA A 45 2.88 18.93 -12.25
N ASP A 46 4.11 18.73 -11.76
CA ASP A 46 5.32 18.77 -12.59
C ASP A 46 5.33 17.67 -13.67
N HIS A 47 4.82 16.47 -13.38
CA HIS A 47 4.71 15.39 -14.38
C HIS A 47 3.62 15.67 -15.42
N ARG A 48 2.65 16.51 -15.09
CA ARG A 48 1.52 16.89 -15.96
C ARG A 48 1.74 18.22 -16.68
N ALA A 49 2.90 18.86 -16.48
CA ALA A 49 3.22 20.17 -17.03
C ALA A 49 3.11 20.23 -18.57
N PHE A 50 3.26 19.10 -19.25
CA PHE A 50 3.20 18.97 -20.71
C PHE A 50 1.89 18.40 -21.26
N ASP A 51 0.86 18.24 -20.43
CA ASP A 51 -0.44 17.69 -20.85
C ASP A 51 -1.08 18.48 -22.01
N PHE A 52 -0.72 19.75 -22.18
CA PHE A 52 -1.20 20.58 -23.27
C PHE A 52 -0.75 20.10 -24.67
N TRP A 53 0.20 19.17 -24.76
CA TRP A 53 0.61 18.50 -26.01
C TRP A 53 -0.26 17.29 -26.32
N VAL A 54 -0.96 16.72 -25.33
CA VAL A 54 -1.74 15.48 -25.49
C VAL A 54 -2.91 15.74 -26.43
N GLY A 55 -2.99 14.95 -27.50
CA GLY A 55 -4.02 15.09 -28.51
C GLY A 55 -3.59 14.61 -29.89
N GLN A 56 -4.48 14.86 -30.84
CA GLN A 56 -4.25 14.61 -32.27
C GLN A 56 -4.07 15.95 -32.96
N TRP A 57 -3.03 16.03 -33.79
CA TRP A 57 -2.60 17.27 -34.43
C TRP A 57 -2.45 17.04 -35.93
N VAL A 58 -2.87 18.04 -36.72
CA VAL A 58 -2.52 18.16 -38.13
C VAL A 58 -1.45 19.24 -38.23
N VAL A 59 -0.29 18.90 -38.79
CA VAL A 59 0.85 19.81 -38.88
C VAL A 59 0.90 20.42 -40.27
N TYR A 60 1.08 21.73 -40.31
CA TYR A 60 1.12 22.50 -41.55
C TYR A 60 2.48 23.19 -41.73
N ASP A 61 2.93 23.31 -42.97
CA ASP A 61 4.05 24.18 -43.32
C ASP A 61 3.62 25.67 -43.37
N PRO A 62 4.57 26.63 -43.52
CA PRO A 62 4.23 28.05 -43.63
C PRO A 62 3.38 28.41 -44.87
N ALA A 63 3.32 27.53 -45.87
CA ALA A 63 2.49 27.72 -47.06
C ALA A 63 1.05 27.16 -46.86
N GLY A 64 0.79 26.50 -45.73
CA GLY A 64 -0.52 25.91 -45.39
C GLY A 64 -0.71 24.49 -45.91
N ASN A 65 0.33 23.81 -46.39
CA ASN A 65 0.23 22.41 -46.79
C ASN A 65 0.33 21.51 -45.56
N VAL A 66 -0.46 20.43 -45.52
CA VAL A 66 -0.31 19.40 -44.49
C VAL A 66 1.00 18.65 -44.72
N VAL A 67 1.82 18.55 -43.67
CA VAL A 67 3.12 17.84 -43.70
C VAL A 67 3.16 16.62 -42.78
N GLY A 68 2.07 16.38 -42.05
CA GLY A 68 1.92 15.17 -41.26
C GLY A 68 0.78 15.25 -40.25
N ASN A 69 0.46 14.09 -39.71
CA ASN A 69 -0.42 13.93 -38.55
C ASN A 69 0.41 13.46 -37.37
N ASN A 70 0.11 13.98 -36.18
CA ASN A 70 0.80 13.61 -34.96
C ASN A 70 -0.19 13.23 -33.87
N THR A 71 0.05 12.11 -33.20
CA THR A 71 -0.73 11.67 -32.04
C THR A 71 0.19 11.61 -30.83
N ILE A 72 -0.16 12.35 -29.78
CA ILE A 72 0.60 12.40 -28.53
C ILE A 72 -0.27 11.90 -27.38
N GLU A 73 0.19 10.85 -26.70
CA GLU A 73 -0.55 10.16 -25.64
C GLU A 73 0.27 10.01 -24.35
N LEU A 74 -0.42 9.90 -23.22
CA LEU A 74 0.17 9.49 -21.95
C LEU A 74 0.27 7.95 -21.92
N VAL A 75 1.48 7.45 -21.71
CA VAL A 75 1.78 6.02 -21.59
C VAL A 75 2.39 5.71 -20.23
N LEU A 76 2.62 4.41 -19.95
CA LEU A 76 3.25 3.96 -18.70
C LEU A 76 2.55 4.51 -17.44
N GLY A 77 1.22 4.56 -17.47
CA GLY A 77 0.43 5.07 -16.34
C GLY A 77 0.54 6.58 -16.11
N GLY A 78 0.92 7.36 -17.13
CA GLY A 78 1.06 8.81 -17.02
C GLY A 78 2.49 9.27 -16.71
N CYS A 79 3.47 8.37 -16.70
CA CYS A 79 4.87 8.71 -16.46
C CYS A 79 5.63 9.18 -17.71
N ALA A 80 5.09 8.96 -18.90
CA ALA A 80 5.74 9.37 -20.14
C ALA A 80 4.73 9.81 -21.19
N LEU A 81 5.18 10.67 -22.09
CA LEU A 81 4.49 10.99 -23.34
C LEU A 81 5.06 10.11 -24.46
N HIS A 82 4.19 9.61 -25.32
CA HIS A 82 4.55 8.89 -26.54
C HIS A 82 4.00 9.65 -27.74
N GLU A 83 4.89 9.98 -28.67
CA GLU A 83 4.58 10.61 -29.95
C GLU A 83 4.54 9.55 -31.06
N SER A 84 3.50 9.59 -31.88
CA SER A 84 3.35 8.79 -33.09
C SER A 84 3.14 9.71 -34.30
N TRP A 85 4.15 9.76 -35.17
CA TRP A 85 4.20 10.64 -36.34
C TRP A 85 3.86 9.90 -37.63
N GLU A 86 3.02 10.52 -38.46
CA GLU A 86 2.68 10.08 -39.82
C GLU A 86 2.98 11.20 -40.82
N SER A 87 3.90 10.96 -41.76
CA SER A 87 4.33 11.92 -42.82
C SER A 87 3.55 11.77 -44.11
#